data_AF-A0A928RQ64-F1
#
_entry.id   AF-A0A928RQ64-F1
#
_cell.length_a   1.000
_cell.length_b   1.000
_cell.length_c   1.000
_cell.angle_alpha   90.00
_cell.angle_beta   90.00
_cell.angle_gamma   90.00
#
_symmetry.space_group_name_H-M   'P 1'
#
loop_
_entity.id
_entity.type
_entity.pdbx_description
1 polymer ?
#
loop_
_entity_poly.entity_id
_entity_poly.type
_entity_poly.pdbx_seq_one_letter_code
_entity_poly.pdbx_strand_id
1 'polypeptide(L)'
;MQRKLFYIVIFILAVGIFSSIMPYPVFSNYTNITEKDMYYINNYNEAELQNINSQKTKLLNIDFSVVDNLFPIDSTFELIDIKTLQSFMVKRIGGKNHLDVEVQDQKLVDTIYPTQTWTRTPILAKLNDYTYVAASLSPYPHGYSSEKSQGHLCLHFKNSKTDGTNKIDPYHKKAIEKAKNKFEKVIE
;
A
#
# COMPACT_ATOMS: atom_id res chain seq x y z
N MET A 1 6.48 -11.10 -76.24
CA MET A 1 6.91 -10.94 -74.82
C MET A 1 6.27 -9.73 -74.15
N GLN A 2 6.23 -8.56 -74.80
CA GLN A 2 5.71 -7.30 -74.24
C GLN A 2 4.23 -7.31 -73.80
N ARG A 3 3.32 -7.96 -74.54
CA ARG A 3 1.89 -8.05 -74.14
C ARG A 3 1.68 -8.78 -72.81
N LYS A 4 2.41 -9.87 -72.54
CA LYS A 4 2.31 -10.62 -71.28
C LYS A 4 2.80 -9.80 -70.09
N LEU A 5 3.90 -9.06 -70.29
CA LEU A 5 4.44 -8.17 -69.26
C LEU A 5 3.45 -7.05 -68.89
N PHE A 6 2.77 -6.48 -69.88
CA PHE A 6 1.75 -5.45 -69.66
C PHE A 6 0.59 -5.93 -68.78
N TYR A 7 0.06 -7.14 -69.02
CA TYR A 7 -1.01 -7.70 -68.19
C TYR A 7 -0.55 -8.03 -66.76
N ILE A 8 0.71 -8.47 -66.58
CA ILE A 8 1.27 -8.73 -65.26
C ILE A 8 1.38 -7.43 -64.45
N VAL A 9 1.84 -6.34 -65.08
CA VAL A 9 1.94 -5.03 -64.42
C VAL A 9 0.57 -4.49 -64.01
N ILE A 10 -0.43 -4.59 -64.89
CA ILE A 10 -1.81 -4.20 -64.56
C ILE A 10 -2.36 -5.02 -63.41
N PHE A 11 -2.12 -6.34 -63.40
CA PHE A 11 -2.58 -7.21 -62.34
C PHE A 11 -1.94 -6.84 -60.98
N ILE A 12 -0.63 -6.60 -60.93
CA ILE A 12 0.06 -6.20 -59.71
C ILE A 12 -0.46 -4.85 -59.19
N LEU A 13 -0.68 -3.87 -60.07
CA LEU A 13 -1.25 -2.58 -59.70
C LEU A 13 -2.68 -2.72 -59.17
N ALA A 14 -3.51 -3.53 -59.83
CA ALA A 14 -4.88 -3.78 -59.40
C ALA A 14 -4.92 -4.46 -58.02
N VAL A 15 -4.06 -5.44 -57.76
CA VAL A 15 -3.95 -6.11 -56.45
C VAL A 15 -3.44 -5.17 -55.37
N GLY A 16 -2.46 -4.31 -55.69
CA GLY A 16 -1.96 -3.28 -54.76
C GLY A 16 -3.01 -2.25 -54.38
N ILE A 17 -3.83 -1.80 -55.34
CA ILE A 17 -4.95 -0.89 -55.09
C ILE A 17 -6.06 -1.60 -54.30
N PHE A 18 -6.39 -2.85 -54.63
CA PHE A 18 -7.44 -3.59 -53.95
C PHE A 18 -7.09 -3.90 -52.49
N SER A 19 -5.82 -4.24 -52.20
CA SER A 19 -5.33 -4.49 -50.84
C SER A 19 -5.26 -3.24 -49.97
N SER A 20 -5.12 -2.05 -50.56
CA SER A 20 -5.14 -0.78 -49.83
C SER A 20 -6.55 -0.23 -49.59
N ILE A 21 -7.50 -0.53 -50.49
CA ILE A 21 -8.92 -0.14 -50.32
C ILE A 21 -9.66 -1.11 -49.38
N MET A 22 -9.26 -2.39 -49.33
CA MET A 22 -9.87 -3.43 -48.50
C MET A 22 -8.81 -4.05 -47.57
N PRO A 23 -8.32 -3.34 -46.54
CA PRO A 23 -7.28 -3.86 -45.64
C PRO A 23 -7.75 -5.07 -44.81
N TYR A 24 -9.06 -5.34 -44.78
CA TYR A 24 -9.66 -6.45 -44.05
C TYR A 24 -10.56 -7.30 -44.96
N PRO A 25 -10.63 -8.62 -44.75
CA PRO A 25 -11.50 -9.50 -45.52
C PRO A 25 -12.98 -9.10 -45.31
N VAL A 26 -13.66 -8.77 -46.41
CA VAL A 26 -15.09 -8.40 -46.46
C VAL A 26 -16.02 -9.50 -45.92
N PHE A 27 -15.49 -10.73 -45.73
CA PHE A 27 -16.22 -11.92 -45.27
C PHE A 27 -15.64 -12.54 -44.00
N SER A 28 -15.13 -11.73 -43.07
CA SER A 28 -14.76 -12.20 -41.73
C SER A 28 -15.97 -12.18 -40.80
N ASN A 29 -16.36 -13.34 -40.27
CA ASN A 29 -17.35 -13.46 -39.19
C ASN A 29 -16.78 -13.08 -37.80
N TYR A 30 -15.58 -12.52 -37.72
CA TYR A 30 -14.95 -12.05 -36.49
C TYR A 30 -15.21 -10.56 -36.30
N THR A 31 -16.45 -10.17 -35.97
CA THR A 31 -16.80 -8.76 -35.69
C THR A 31 -17.30 -8.52 -34.26
N ASN A 32 -17.00 -9.42 -33.32
CA ASN A 32 -17.37 -9.25 -31.91
C ASN A 32 -16.23 -8.71 -31.02
N ILE A 33 -15.08 -8.34 -31.60
CA ILE A 33 -13.99 -7.71 -30.85
C ILE A 33 -14.22 -6.20 -30.87
N THR A 34 -14.63 -5.65 -29.73
CA THR A 34 -14.79 -4.21 -29.57
C THR A 34 -13.43 -3.49 -29.55
N GLU A 35 -13.41 -2.17 -29.73
CA GLU A 35 -12.20 -1.36 -29.56
C GLU A 35 -11.53 -1.61 -28.19
N LYS A 36 -12.35 -1.85 -27.16
CA LYS A 36 -11.91 -2.23 -25.83
C LYS A 36 -11.23 -3.60 -25.81
N ASP A 37 -11.80 -4.59 -26.48
CA ASP A 37 -11.19 -5.93 -26.59
C ASP A 37 -9.86 -5.88 -27.36
N MET A 38 -9.80 -5.08 -28.43
CA MET A 38 -8.57 -4.82 -29.20
C MET A 38 -7.47 -4.20 -28.33
N TYR A 39 -7.83 -3.20 -27.51
CA TYR A 39 -6.91 -2.58 -26.56
C TYR A 39 -6.34 -3.61 -25.57
N TYR A 40 -7.18 -4.49 -25.01
CA TYR A 40 -6.71 -5.53 -24.08
C TYR A 40 -5.85 -6.59 -24.76
N ILE A 41 -6.19 -7.01 -25.98
CA ILE A 41 -5.41 -7.99 -26.74
C ILE A 41 -4.03 -7.41 -27.07
N ASN A 42 -3.96 -6.16 -27.53
CA ASN A 42 -2.70 -5.50 -27.84
C ASN A 42 -1.82 -5.34 -26.60
N ASN A 43 -2.44 -5.12 -25.44
CA ASN A 43 -1.72 -4.89 -24.19
C ASN A 43 -1.50 -6.16 -23.36
N TYR A 44 -1.91 -7.34 -23.84
CA TYR A 44 -1.88 -8.59 -23.08
C TYR A 44 -0.46 -9.00 -22.63
N ASN A 45 0.55 -8.66 -23.44
CA ASN A 45 1.97 -8.95 -23.18
C ASN A 45 2.82 -7.71 -22.85
N GLU A 46 2.19 -6.56 -22.59
CA GLU A 46 2.90 -5.34 -22.23
C GLU A 46 3.44 -5.44 -20.79
N ALA A 47 4.75 -5.67 -20.66
CA ALA A 47 5.43 -5.89 -19.38
C ALA A 47 5.32 -4.68 -18.42
N GLU A 48 5.13 -3.47 -18.96
CA GLU A 48 4.98 -2.25 -18.17
C GLU A 48 3.62 -2.19 -17.43
N LEU A 49 2.59 -2.87 -17.95
CA LEU A 49 1.26 -2.97 -17.32
C LEU A 49 1.14 -4.17 -16.37
N GLN A 50 1.94 -5.21 -16.56
CA GLN A 50 1.93 -6.41 -15.70
C GLN A 50 2.52 -6.16 -14.29
N ASN A 51 3.24 -5.05 -14.08
CA ASN A 51 3.79 -4.68 -12.76
C ASN A 51 2.78 -4.12 -11.75
N ILE A 52 1.50 -3.94 -12.14
CA ILE A 52 0.46 -3.42 -11.25
C ILE A 52 -0.08 -4.51 -10.30
N ASN A 53 0.10 -5.80 -10.61
CA ASN A 53 -0.56 -6.89 -9.88
C ASN A 53 0.36 -7.74 -8.97
N SER A 54 1.56 -7.25 -8.61
CA SER A 54 2.50 -8.01 -7.76
C SER A 54 3.47 -7.13 -6.97
N GLN A 55 3.04 -5.98 -6.45
CA GLN A 55 3.82 -5.36 -5.38
C GLN A 55 3.60 -6.14 -4.10
N LYS A 56 4.48 -7.14 -3.89
CA LYS A 56 4.50 -7.98 -2.70
C LYS A 56 4.58 -7.08 -1.46
N THR A 57 3.60 -7.21 -0.58
CA THR A 57 3.57 -6.47 0.67
C THR A 57 4.77 -6.84 1.54
N LYS A 58 5.41 -5.81 2.09
CA LYS A 58 6.68 -5.90 2.82
C LYS A 58 6.48 -5.50 4.26
N LEU A 59 6.88 -6.38 5.17
CA LEU A 59 6.96 -6.06 6.59
C LEU A 59 8.38 -5.68 6.99
N LEU A 60 8.52 -4.59 7.73
CA LEU A 60 9.76 -4.14 8.35
C LEU A 60 9.71 -4.35 9.86
N ASN A 61 10.82 -4.81 10.43
CA ASN A 61 11.07 -4.85 11.87
C ASN A 61 12.39 -4.12 12.16
N ILE A 62 12.29 -2.79 12.16
CA ILE A 62 13.44 -1.89 12.16
C ILE A 62 13.51 -1.08 13.44
N ASP A 63 14.73 -0.74 13.80
CA ASP A 63 15.06 -0.03 15.03
C ASP A 63 14.48 1.39 15.05
N PHE A 64 14.11 1.86 16.24
CA PHE A 64 13.49 3.18 16.41
C PHE A 64 14.32 4.31 15.80
N SER A 65 15.66 4.24 15.86
CA SER A 65 16.55 5.23 15.23
C SER A 65 16.33 5.39 13.73
N VAL A 66 15.90 4.33 13.05
CA VAL A 66 15.55 4.37 11.62
C VAL A 66 14.11 4.85 11.46
N VAL A 67 13.19 4.32 12.27
CA VAL A 67 11.76 4.68 12.26
C VAL A 67 11.56 6.18 12.45
N ASP A 68 12.34 6.80 13.33
CA ASP A 68 12.29 8.23 13.63
C ASP A 68 12.42 9.10 12.37
N ASN A 69 13.23 8.66 11.40
CA ASN A 69 13.40 9.34 10.12
C ASN A 69 12.32 8.98 9.10
N LEU A 70 11.71 7.79 9.21
CA LEU A 70 10.70 7.30 8.26
C LEU A 70 9.30 7.84 8.55
N PHE A 71 9.00 8.20 9.80
CA PHE A 71 7.76 8.86 10.19
C PHE A 71 8.11 10.23 10.81
N PRO A 72 8.38 11.27 10.00
CA PRO A 72 8.72 12.60 10.51
C PRO A 72 7.63 13.19 11.41
N ILE A 73 7.99 14.14 12.27
CA ILE A 73 7.00 14.94 13.00
C ILE A 73 6.06 15.63 11.99
N ASP A 74 4.79 15.75 12.35
CA ASP A 74 3.66 16.20 11.52
C ASP A 74 3.25 15.25 10.38
N SER A 75 3.95 14.13 10.18
CA SER A 75 3.49 13.10 9.25
C SER A 75 2.21 12.42 9.75
N THR A 76 1.31 12.12 8.81
CA THR A 76 0.09 11.35 9.06
C THR A 76 0.21 9.99 8.41
N PHE A 77 -0.18 8.94 9.13
CA PHE A 77 -0.10 7.57 8.65
C PHE A 77 -1.19 6.68 9.29
N GLU A 78 -1.42 5.54 8.66
CA GLU A 78 -2.44 4.59 9.07
C GLU A 78 -1.85 3.57 10.06
N LEU A 79 -2.60 3.30 11.13
CA LEU A 79 -2.35 2.20 12.04
C LEU A 79 -3.41 1.12 11.88
N ILE A 80 -3.01 -0.15 11.94
CA ILE A 80 -3.90 -1.30 11.80
C ILE A 80 -3.78 -2.19 13.03
N ASP A 81 -4.86 -2.28 13.82
CA ASP A 81 -4.93 -3.12 15.01
C ASP A 81 -5.05 -4.59 14.64
N ILE A 82 -4.09 -5.41 15.07
CA ILE A 82 -4.01 -6.83 14.70
C ILE A 82 -5.19 -7.65 15.27
N LYS A 83 -5.82 -7.20 16.36
CA LYS A 83 -6.89 -7.96 17.02
C LYS A 83 -8.23 -7.73 16.35
N THR A 84 -8.53 -6.48 16.03
CA THR A 84 -9.82 -6.04 15.48
C THR A 84 -9.82 -5.93 13.97
N LEU A 85 -8.62 -5.87 13.35
CA LEU A 85 -8.41 -5.59 11.93
C LEU A 85 -8.95 -4.22 11.48
N GLN A 86 -9.29 -3.36 12.43
CA GLN A 86 -9.69 -1.99 12.14
C GLN A 86 -8.44 -1.12 11.99
N SER A 87 -8.54 -0.15 11.09
CA SER A 87 -7.51 0.85 10.89
C SER A 87 -7.99 2.25 11.25
N PHE A 88 -7.05 3.10 11.62
CA PHE A 88 -7.31 4.49 11.97
C PHE A 88 -6.08 5.34 11.68
N MET A 89 -6.33 6.62 11.39
CA MET A 89 -5.29 7.58 11.05
C MET A 89 -4.73 8.26 12.31
N VAL A 90 -3.42 8.40 12.34
CA VAL A 90 -2.70 9.13 13.38
C VAL A 90 -1.76 10.16 12.78
N LYS A 91 -1.49 11.22 13.53
CA LYS A 91 -0.46 12.22 13.24
C LYS A 91 0.63 12.12 14.29
N ARG A 92 1.90 12.06 13.86
CA ARG A 92 3.02 12.17 14.79
C ARG A 92 3.16 13.61 15.26
N ILE A 93 3.20 13.84 16.57
CA ILE A 93 3.40 15.16 17.16
C ILE A 93 4.74 15.33 17.87
N GLY A 94 5.45 14.23 18.14
CA GLY A 94 6.74 14.28 18.82
C GLY A 94 7.33 12.90 19.13
N GLY A 95 7.91 12.78 20.31
CA GLY A 95 8.54 11.57 20.82
C GLY A 95 10.04 11.48 20.54
N LYS A 96 10.80 11.00 21.54
CA LYS A 96 12.28 10.86 21.52
C LYS A 96 12.77 9.42 21.54
N ASN A 97 12.06 8.55 22.24
CA ASN A 97 12.43 7.13 22.40
C ASN A 97 11.43 6.18 21.70
N HIS A 98 10.30 6.74 21.31
CA HIS A 98 9.16 6.16 20.61
C HIS A 98 8.42 7.33 19.93
N LEU A 99 7.38 7.06 19.15
CA LEU A 99 6.59 8.13 18.52
C LEU A 99 5.43 8.53 19.45
N ASP A 100 5.30 9.84 19.69
CA ASP A 100 4.09 10.42 20.29
C ASP A 100 3.12 10.72 19.16
N VAL A 101 1.96 10.05 19.15
CA VAL A 101 0.98 10.16 18.06
C VAL A 101 -0.38 10.59 18.57
N GLU A 102 -1.06 11.46 17.84
CA GLU A 102 -2.46 11.83 18.09
C GLU A 102 -3.36 11.14 17.07
N VAL A 103 -4.53 10.71 17.54
CA VAL A 103 -5.54 10.09 16.70
C VAL A 103 -6.38 11.17 16.02
N GLN A 104 -6.66 11.00 14.73
CA GLN A 104 -7.46 11.99 13.99
C GLN A 104 -8.96 11.85 14.27
N ASP A 105 -9.44 10.63 14.52
CA ASP A 105 -10.82 10.35 14.91
C ASP A 105 -10.86 9.65 16.27
N GLN A 106 -11.07 10.43 17.32
CA GLN A 106 -11.15 9.92 18.69
C GLN A 106 -12.32 8.93 18.87
N LYS A 107 -13.46 9.14 18.20
CA LYS A 107 -14.65 8.28 18.39
C LYS A 107 -14.41 6.88 17.84
N LEU A 108 -13.73 6.78 16.70
CA LEU A 108 -13.33 5.49 16.13
C LEU A 108 -12.39 4.75 17.09
N VAL A 109 -11.38 5.45 17.62
CA VAL A 109 -10.41 4.85 18.55
C VAL A 109 -11.04 4.45 19.87
N ASP A 110 -11.99 5.22 20.40
CA ASP A 110 -12.77 4.86 21.59
C ASP A 110 -13.65 3.61 21.33
N THR A 111 -14.05 3.37 20.08
CA THR A 111 -14.78 2.13 19.71
C THR A 111 -13.84 0.92 19.68
N ILE A 112 -12.61 1.09 19.19
CA ILE A 112 -11.58 0.04 19.16
C ILE A 112 -11.08 -0.27 20.58
N TYR A 113 -10.87 0.78 21.38
CA TYR A 113 -10.33 0.74 22.74
C TYR A 113 -11.30 1.41 23.72
N PRO A 114 -12.43 0.75 24.08
CA PRO A 114 -13.48 1.33 24.93
C PRO A 114 -13.04 1.63 26.36
N THR A 115 -11.88 1.13 26.76
CA THR A 115 -11.28 1.43 28.05
C THR A 115 -9.86 1.93 27.83
N GLN A 116 -9.58 3.13 28.32
CA GLN A 116 -8.24 3.69 28.31
C GLN A 116 -7.30 2.76 29.07
N THR A 117 -6.26 2.27 28.39
CA THR A 117 -5.36 1.26 28.95
C THR A 117 -3.95 1.41 28.44
N TRP A 118 -2.99 1.15 29.32
CA TRP A 118 -1.58 1.01 28.97
C TRP A 118 -1.25 -0.38 28.41
N THR A 119 -2.25 -1.17 28.01
CA THR A 119 -2.02 -2.51 27.46
C THR A 119 -1.26 -2.39 26.14
N ARG A 120 -0.16 -3.15 26.02
CA ARG A 120 0.73 -3.14 24.85
C ARG A 120 0.04 -3.89 23.72
N THR A 121 -0.53 -3.14 22.80
CA THR A 121 -1.34 -3.68 21.71
C THR A 121 -0.46 -3.89 20.47
N PRO A 122 -0.44 -5.10 19.87
CA PRO A 122 0.27 -5.36 18.61
C PRO A 122 -0.42 -4.61 17.46
N ILE A 123 0.34 -3.82 16.71
CA ILE A 123 -0.20 -2.97 15.64
C ILE A 123 0.76 -2.94 14.45
N LEU A 124 0.23 -2.66 13.26
CA LEU A 124 1.04 -2.35 12.08
C LEU A 124 0.96 -0.85 11.81
N ALA A 125 2.11 -0.21 11.58
CA ALA A 125 2.16 1.15 11.07
C ALA A 125 2.43 1.11 9.56
N LYS A 126 1.54 1.70 8.78
CA LYS A 126 1.66 1.73 7.32
C LYS A 126 2.64 2.84 6.92
N LEU A 127 3.75 2.45 6.28
CA LEU A 127 4.75 3.38 5.78
C LEU A 127 4.40 3.89 4.38
N ASN A 128 3.84 3.01 3.55
CA ASN A 128 3.30 3.32 2.23
C ASN A 128 2.30 2.22 1.84
N ASP A 129 1.81 2.24 0.60
CA ASP A 129 0.77 1.32 0.10
C ASP A 129 1.12 -0.17 0.27
N TYR A 130 2.41 -0.51 0.26
CA TYR A 130 2.87 -1.91 0.26
C TYR A 130 3.80 -2.24 1.42
N THR A 131 4.22 -1.25 2.23
CA THR A 131 5.20 -1.43 3.29
C THR A 131 4.61 -1.10 4.65
N TYR A 132 4.75 -2.04 5.57
CA TYR A 132 4.28 -1.93 6.94
C TYR A 132 5.45 -2.09 7.91
N VAL A 133 5.35 -1.47 9.07
CA VAL A 133 6.32 -1.59 10.16
C VAL A 133 5.61 -2.20 11.37
N ALA A 134 6.19 -3.26 11.92
CA ALA A 134 5.67 -3.87 13.14
C ALA A 134 5.88 -2.92 14.34
N ALA A 135 4.81 -2.67 15.08
CA ALA A 135 4.82 -1.72 16.18
C ALA A 135 3.99 -2.23 17.37
N SER A 136 4.04 -1.49 18.46
CA SER A 136 3.19 -1.70 19.63
C SER A 136 2.63 -0.37 20.12
N LEU A 137 1.31 -0.28 20.18
CA LEU A 137 0.58 0.88 20.68
C LEU A 137 0.26 0.72 22.16
N SER A 138 0.40 1.80 22.93
CA SER A 138 -0.25 1.97 24.23
C SER A 138 -1.41 2.97 24.08
N PRO A 139 -2.67 2.52 24.01
CA PRO A 139 -3.82 3.35 23.65
C PRO A 139 -4.36 4.20 24.80
N TYR A 140 -3.52 4.60 25.75
CA TYR A 140 -3.89 5.51 26.84
C TYR A 140 -3.48 6.94 26.45
N PRO A 141 -4.43 7.86 26.22
CA PRO A 141 -4.12 9.26 25.95
C PRO A 141 -3.47 9.92 27.17
N HIS A 142 -2.33 10.60 26.97
CA HIS A 142 -1.62 11.30 28.05
C HIS A 142 -0.73 12.42 27.53
N GLY A 143 -0.13 13.16 28.47
CA GLY A 143 0.85 14.20 28.17
C GLY A 143 0.24 15.40 27.43
N TYR A 144 0.99 15.93 26.47
CA TYR A 144 0.60 17.08 25.68
C TYR A 144 -0.20 16.66 24.44
N SER A 145 -0.95 17.61 23.90
CA SER A 145 -1.76 17.48 22.68
C SER A 145 -1.53 18.68 21.78
N SER A 146 -1.51 18.46 20.46
CA SER A 146 -1.46 19.54 19.47
C SER A 146 -2.85 19.90 18.94
N GLU A 147 -3.78 18.94 18.89
CA GLU A 147 -5.11 19.10 18.28
C GLU A 147 -6.27 18.76 19.23
N LYS A 148 -6.39 19.44 20.39
CA LYS A 148 -7.52 19.33 21.35
C LYS A 148 -7.96 17.88 21.65
N SER A 149 -7.04 16.92 21.52
CA SER A 149 -7.26 15.52 21.85
C SER A 149 -7.14 15.34 23.37
N GLN A 150 -7.42 14.14 23.87
CA GLN A 150 -7.21 13.82 25.29
C GLN A 150 -5.71 13.64 25.65
N GLY A 151 -4.80 13.84 24.69
CA GLY A 151 -3.36 13.60 24.80
C GLY A 151 -2.85 12.71 23.66
N HIS A 152 -1.54 12.49 23.61
CA HIS A 152 -0.94 11.56 22.65
C HIS A 152 -0.97 10.11 23.17
N LEU A 153 -0.78 9.20 22.22
CA LEU A 153 -0.55 7.77 22.45
C LEU A 153 0.93 7.46 22.22
N CYS A 154 1.48 6.50 22.98
CA CYS A 154 2.83 6.02 22.75
C CYS A 154 2.82 4.90 21.69
N LEU A 155 3.52 5.10 20.59
CA LEU A 155 3.74 4.08 19.56
C LEU A 155 5.22 3.63 19.56
N HIS A 156 5.44 2.40 20.02
CA HIS A 156 6.77 1.80 20.18
C HIS A 156 7.12 0.89 19.01
N PHE A 157 8.40 0.91 18.65
CA PHE A 157 9.01 0.07 17.61
C PHE A 157 10.16 -0.74 18.20
N LYS A 158 10.86 -1.49 17.36
CA LYS A 158 12.02 -2.29 17.80
C LYS A 158 13.04 -1.38 18.48
N ASN A 159 13.50 -1.80 19.66
CA ASN A 159 14.43 -1.06 20.50
C ASN A 159 13.98 0.35 20.93
N SER A 160 12.70 0.69 20.77
CA SER A 160 12.10 1.83 21.48
C SER A 160 12.23 1.68 22.99
N LYS A 161 12.34 2.80 23.69
CA LYS A 161 12.46 2.86 25.15
C LYS A 161 11.29 3.63 25.75
N THR A 162 10.95 3.31 26.98
CA THR A 162 9.97 4.08 27.75
C THR A 162 10.60 5.35 28.30
N ASP A 163 9.83 6.43 28.45
CA ASP A 163 10.39 7.69 28.93
C ASP A 163 10.78 7.65 30.41
N GLY A 164 10.00 6.96 31.25
CA GLY A 164 10.25 6.93 32.69
C GLY A 164 11.48 6.11 33.09
N THR A 165 11.80 5.02 32.39
CA THR A 165 12.92 4.14 32.76
C THR A 165 14.05 4.11 31.74
N ASN A 166 13.85 4.69 30.56
CA ASN A 166 14.79 4.66 29.44
C ASN A 166 15.26 3.23 29.11
N LYS A 167 14.36 2.24 29.31
CA LYS A 167 14.60 0.83 29.04
C LYS A 167 13.62 0.32 27.99
N ILE A 168 14.05 -0.73 27.29
CA ILE A 168 13.17 -1.48 26.40
C ILE A 168 12.17 -2.24 27.27
N ASP A 169 10.89 -2.00 27.05
CA ASP A 169 9.81 -2.71 27.74
C ASP A 169 9.60 -4.12 27.14
N PRO A 170 9.74 -5.20 27.94
CA PRO A 170 9.48 -6.56 27.48
C PRO A 170 8.07 -6.77 26.91
N TYR A 171 7.06 -6.04 27.39
CA TYR A 171 5.70 -6.14 26.89
C TYR A 171 5.55 -5.52 25.50
N HIS A 172 6.17 -4.36 25.26
CA HIS A 172 6.23 -3.76 23.91
C HIS A 172 6.96 -4.68 22.94
N LYS A 173 8.09 -5.27 23.38
CA LYS A 173 8.82 -6.26 22.58
C LYS A 173 7.94 -7.45 22.17
N LYS A 174 7.18 -8.02 23.12
CA LYS A 174 6.24 -9.13 22.83
C LYS A 174 5.12 -8.73 21.87
N ALA A 175 4.58 -7.52 22.01
CA ALA A 175 3.54 -7.01 21.11
C ALA A 175 4.07 -6.80 19.68
N ILE A 176 5.27 -6.23 19.53
CA ILE A 176 5.93 -6.09 18.20
C ILE A 176 6.14 -7.47 17.56
N GLU A 177 6.64 -8.45 18.32
CA GLU A 177 6.80 -9.83 17.82
C GLU A 177 5.46 -10.46 17.42
N LYS A 178 4.39 -10.21 18.18
CA LYS A 178 3.06 -10.66 17.81
C LYS A 178 2.53 -9.99 16.54
N ALA A 179 2.79 -8.70 16.35
CA ALA A 179 2.42 -8.00 15.11
C ALA A 179 3.15 -8.61 13.90
N LYS A 180 4.45 -8.92 14.04
CA LYS A 180 5.22 -9.61 12.99
C LYS A 180 4.62 -10.95 12.61
N ASN A 181 4.36 -11.80 13.60
CA ASN A 181 3.88 -13.15 13.39
C ASN A 181 2.44 -13.21 12.83
N LYS A 182 1.70 -12.09 12.87
CA LYS A 182 0.33 -12.01 12.35
C LYS A 182 0.23 -11.25 11.03
N PHE A 183 1.32 -10.67 10.54
CA PHE A 183 1.32 -9.82 9.35
C PHE A 183 0.65 -10.46 8.13
N GLU A 184 1.04 -11.68 7.77
CA GLU A 184 0.50 -12.36 6.59
C GLU A 184 -1.03 -12.52 6.70
N LYS A 185 -1.53 -12.89 7.88
CA LYS A 185 -2.98 -13.04 8.13
C LYS A 185 -3.76 -11.71 8.07
N VAL A 186 -3.10 -10.56 8.27
CA VAL A 186 -3.76 -9.25 8.25
C VAL A 186 -3.81 -8.65 6.83
N ILE A 187 -2.88 -9.05 5.97
CA ILE A 187 -2.70 -8.47 4.63
C ILE A 187 -3.19 -9.41 3.51
N GLU A 188 -3.51 -10.68 3.83
CA GLU A 188 -4.36 -11.56 3.00
C GLU A 188 -5.81 -11.05 2.91
#